data_AF-A0AAD4DEA3-F1
#
_entry.id   AF-A0AAD4DEA3-F1
#
_cell.length_a   1.000
_cell.length_b   1.000
_cell.length_c   1.000
_cell.angle_alpha   90.00
_cell.angle_beta   90.00
_cell.angle_gamma   90.00
#
_symmetry.space_group_name_H-M   'P 1'
#
loop_
_entity.id
_entity.type
_entity.pdbx_description
1 polymer ?
#
loop_
_entity_poly.entity_id
_entity_poly.type
_entity_poly.pdbx_seq_one_letter_code
_entity_poly.pdbx_strand_id
1 'polypeptide(L)'
;MAFAGLCLLLAVGFLCAYVRARESIPVSGKNGICTSRECTIVAADILRDLKPEVDPCTDFFTFTCGGFVDRETIPDDKAGIGYFNLEVIKTILSPETNNVQRGKDDATKRNLVKLQSLYESCMDEKKMTEIGVKPLADLVQKMIKVFPASLSVLDTEAPVSSMLAAMAHLREVNFGIQSAMNRLQQQEEEEEEEDGMRFWATQQDDISKNQTPLSVP
;
A
#
# COMPACT_ATOMS: atom_id res chain seq x y z
N MET A 1 -21.89 -35.85 45.16
CA MET A 1 -22.10 -34.42 44.80
C MET A 1 -20.87 -33.53 45.03
N ALA A 2 -19.92 -33.88 45.91
CA ALA A 2 -18.73 -33.05 46.18
C ALA A 2 -17.70 -32.97 45.03
N PHE A 3 -17.52 -34.04 44.25
CA PHE A 3 -16.53 -34.08 43.15
C PHE A 3 -16.87 -33.16 41.97
N ALA A 4 -18.17 -32.98 41.67
CA ALA A 4 -18.61 -32.10 40.59
C ALA A 4 -18.35 -30.62 40.92
N GLY A 5 -18.50 -30.23 42.19
CA GLY A 5 -18.19 -28.87 42.66
C GLY A 5 -16.70 -28.55 42.59
N LEU A 6 -15.83 -29.51 42.93
CA LEU A 6 -14.38 -29.33 42.84
C LEU A 6 -13.92 -29.18 41.38
N CYS A 7 -14.46 -29.96 40.46
CA CYS A 7 -14.13 -29.85 39.03
C CYS A 7 -14.58 -28.51 38.43
N LEU A 8 -15.74 -27.98 38.81
CA LEU A 8 -16.21 -26.67 38.34
C LEU A 8 -15.32 -25.53 38.84
N LEU A 9 -14.88 -25.57 40.11
CA LEU A 9 -13.98 -24.56 40.65
C LEU A 9 -12.59 -24.59 39.99
N LEU A 10 -12.06 -25.78 39.71
CA LEU A 10 -10.80 -25.92 38.99
C LEU A 10 -10.92 -25.45 37.53
N ALA A 11 -12.01 -25.79 36.84
CA ALA A 11 -12.25 -25.36 35.47
C ALA A 11 -12.44 -23.84 35.35
N VAL A 12 -13.18 -23.22 36.27
CA VAL A 12 -13.35 -21.76 36.33
C VAL A 12 -12.04 -21.08 36.70
N GLY A 13 -11.26 -21.64 37.62
CA GLY A 13 -9.92 -21.15 37.96
C GLY A 13 -8.98 -21.19 36.76
N PHE A 14 -8.98 -22.30 36.01
CA PHE A 14 -8.16 -22.47 34.81
C PHE A 14 -8.61 -21.55 33.67
N LEU A 15 -9.92 -21.38 33.48
CA LEU A 15 -10.47 -20.45 32.49
C LEU A 15 -10.14 -18.99 32.85
N CYS A 16 -10.25 -18.61 34.12
CA CYS A 16 -9.86 -17.28 34.61
C CYS A 16 -8.35 -17.02 34.47
N ALA A 17 -7.51 -18.04 34.70
CA ALA A 17 -6.07 -17.94 34.48
C ALA A 17 -5.75 -17.83 32.99
N TYR A 18 -6.43 -18.60 32.15
CA TYR A 18 -6.27 -18.58 30.69
C TYR A 18 -6.73 -17.25 30.07
N VAL A 19 -7.85 -16.69 30.54
CA VAL A 19 -8.35 -15.37 30.10
C VAL A 19 -7.39 -14.26 30.55
N ARG A 20 -6.89 -14.28 31.80
CA ARG A 20 -5.87 -13.31 32.27
C ARG A 20 -4.55 -13.39 31.52
N ALA A 21 -4.12 -14.60 31.13
CA ALA A 21 -2.93 -14.79 30.31
C ALA A 21 -3.10 -14.25 28.88
N ARG A 22 -4.34 -14.16 28.38
CA ARG A 22 -4.63 -13.68 27.02
C ARG A 22 -4.72 -12.15 26.90
N GLU A 23 -4.88 -11.44 28.02
CA GLU A 23 -5.17 -9.99 28.04
C GLU A 23 -3.95 -9.12 28.39
N SER A 24 -2.77 -9.71 28.62
CA SER A 24 -1.54 -8.95 28.83
C SER A 24 -0.44 -9.42 27.88
N ILE A 25 -0.29 -8.72 26.76
CA ILE A 25 1.06 -8.47 26.24
C ILE A 25 1.61 -7.40 27.19
N PRO A 26 2.55 -7.71 28.09
CA PRO A 26 3.18 -6.68 28.88
C PRO A 26 4.10 -5.90 27.93
N VAL A 27 3.59 -4.84 27.30
CA VAL A 27 4.44 -3.75 26.82
C VAL A 27 4.86 -2.94 28.05
N SER A 28 5.60 -3.58 28.95
CA SER A 28 6.02 -2.98 30.21
C SER A 28 7.48 -3.35 30.43
N GLY A 29 8.36 -2.56 29.81
CA GLY A 29 9.73 -2.49 30.30
C GLY A 29 9.80 -1.53 31.49
N LYS A 30 10.92 -1.62 32.23
CA LYS A 30 11.16 -0.78 33.41
C LYS A 30 10.98 0.70 33.02
N ASN A 31 10.22 1.44 33.82
CA ASN A 31 9.87 2.87 33.64
C ASN A 31 8.92 3.19 32.47
N GLY A 32 8.17 2.22 31.96
CA GLY A 32 7.24 2.44 30.82
C GLY A 32 7.94 2.51 29.46
N ILE A 33 9.23 2.20 29.40
CA ILE A 33 10.01 2.13 28.16
C ILE A 33 9.89 0.72 27.60
N CYS A 34 9.55 0.58 26.31
CA CYS A 34 9.57 -0.71 25.64
C CYS A 34 11.00 -1.11 25.28
N THR A 35 11.45 -2.28 25.78
CA THR A 35 12.77 -2.85 25.46
C THR A 35 12.66 -4.17 24.72
N SER A 36 11.53 -4.42 24.04
CA SER A 36 11.40 -5.59 23.17
C SER A 36 12.34 -5.45 21.97
N ARG A 37 12.60 -6.57 21.29
CA ARG A 37 13.46 -6.58 20.10
C ARG A 37 12.91 -5.65 19.02
N GLU A 38 11.60 -5.70 18.81
CA GLU A 38 10.87 -4.91 17.82
C GLU A 38 10.96 -3.42 18.13
N CYS A 39 10.69 -3.03 19.38
CA CYS A 39 10.82 -1.64 19.82
C CYS A 39 12.24 -1.11 19.65
N THR A 40 13.26 -1.92 19.95
CA THR A 40 14.66 -1.51 19.81
C THR A 40 15.06 -1.30 18.35
N ILE A 41 14.60 -2.17 17.44
CA ILE A 41 14.85 -2.03 16.00
C ILE A 41 14.19 -0.76 15.47
N VAL A 42 12.90 -0.56 15.75
CA VAL A 42 12.15 0.61 15.27
C VAL A 42 12.74 1.91 15.84
N ALA A 43 13.09 1.94 17.13
CA ALA A 43 13.71 3.11 17.73
C ALA A 43 15.07 3.43 17.09
N ALA A 44 15.87 2.42 16.78
CA ALA A 44 17.15 2.61 16.10
C ALA A 44 16.97 3.16 14.68
N ASP A 45 15.98 2.66 13.93
CA ASP A 45 15.67 3.17 12.58
C ASP A 45 15.23 4.63 12.63
N ILE A 46 14.30 5.01 13.53
CA ILE A 46 13.89 6.41 13.72
C ILE A 46 15.10 7.32 14.01
N LEU A 47 15.98 6.89 14.92
CA LEU A 47 17.16 7.68 15.28
C LEU A 47 18.17 7.83 14.14
N ARG A 48 18.22 6.88 13.20
CA ARG A 48 19.08 6.97 12.01
C ARG A 48 18.58 7.98 10.98
N ASP A 49 17.29 8.26 10.99
CA ASP A 49 16.66 9.10 9.97
C ASP A 49 16.48 10.55 10.45
N LEU A 50 16.47 10.74 11.77
CA LEU A 50 16.49 12.04 12.42
C LEU A 50 17.80 12.82 12.14
N LYS A 51 17.65 14.15 12.01
CA LYS A 51 18.72 15.15 11.92
C LYS A 51 18.54 16.18 13.05
N PRO A 52 19.04 15.88 14.27
CA PRO A 52 18.75 16.66 15.47
C PRO A 52 19.26 18.10 15.46
N GLU A 53 20.14 18.43 14.50
CA GLU A 53 20.73 19.76 14.34
C GLU A 53 19.73 20.77 13.75
N VAL A 54 18.63 20.30 13.18
CA VAL A 54 17.58 21.15 12.59
C VAL A 54 16.46 21.39 13.60
N ASP A 55 15.99 22.63 13.72
CA ASP A 55 14.86 22.95 14.61
C ASP A 55 13.55 22.41 14.00
N PRO A 56 12.85 21.46 14.66
CA PRO A 56 11.60 20.88 14.17
C PRO A 56 10.48 21.90 14.00
N CYS A 57 10.51 23.03 14.70
CA CYS A 57 9.51 24.09 14.54
C CYS A 57 9.68 24.89 13.25
N THR A 58 10.86 24.80 12.61
CA THR A 58 11.19 25.54 11.38
C THR A 58 11.20 24.65 10.14
N ASP A 59 11.73 23.42 10.26
CA ASP A 59 11.77 22.44 9.18
C ASP A 59 11.66 21.02 9.76
N PHE A 60 10.42 20.61 10.01
CA PHE A 60 10.11 19.29 10.54
C PHE A 60 10.51 18.15 9.60
N PHE A 61 10.48 18.39 8.28
CA PHE A 61 10.85 17.38 7.29
C PHE A 61 12.33 17.06 7.39
N THR A 62 13.20 18.08 7.37
CA THR A 62 14.64 17.84 7.48
C THR A 62 15.01 17.31 8.87
N PHE A 63 14.34 17.77 9.93
CA PHE A 63 14.54 17.19 11.26
C PHE A 63 14.21 15.69 11.30
N THR A 64 13.09 15.25 10.71
CA THR A 64 12.64 13.85 10.81
C THR A 64 13.21 12.91 9.76
N CYS A 65 13.54 13.41 8.57
CA CYS A 65 13.95 12.61 7.41
C CYS A 65 15.34 12.97 6.88
N GLY A 66 15.99 14.02 7.40
CA GLY A 66 17.25 14.51 6.86
C GLY A 66 18.37 13.47 6.89
N GLY A 67 18.43 12.63 7.93
CA GLY A 67 19.40 11.53 8.02
C GLY A 67 19.14 10.39 7.01
N PHE A 68 17.89 10.19 6.59
CA PHE A 68 17.55 9.29 5.49
C PHE A 68 18.02 9.88 4.15
N VAL A 69 17.70 11.15 3.89
CA VAL A 69 18.06 11.84 2.64
C VAL A 69 19.58 11.90 2.44
N ASP A 70 20.34 12.14 3.51
CA ASP A 70 21.80 12.21 3.45
C ASP A 70 22.45 10.83 3.16
N ARG A 71 21.78 9.73 3.54
CA ARG A 71 22.31 8.37 3.45
C ARG A 71 21.90 7.64 2.18
N GLU A 72 20.66 7.82 1.75
CA GLU A 72 20.08 7.03 0.68
C GLU A 72 20.24 7.71 -0.69
N THR A 73 20.63 6.93 -1.69
CA THR A 73 20.75 7.39 -3.08
C THR A 73 19.71 6.71 -3.94
N ILE A 74 19.09 7.45 -4.86
CA ILE A 74 18.11 6.89 -5.80
C ILE A 74 18.83 5.91 -6.74
N PRO A 75 18.45 4.61 -6.76
CA PRO A 75 19.01 3.64 -7.69
C PRO A 75 18.61 3.92 -9.15
N ASP A 76 19.40 3.43 -10.12
CA ASP A 76 19.18 3.69 -11.56
C ASP A 76 17.84 3.16 -12.09
N ASP A 77 17.24 2.16 -11.43
CA ASP A 77 15.96 1.56 -11.81
C ASP A 77 14.74 2.28 -11.18
N LYS A 78 14.94 3.39 -10.47
CA LYS A 78 13.89 4.12 -9.76
C LYS A 78 13.90 5.61 -10.08
N ALA A 79 12.70 6.18 -10.18
CA ALA A 79 12.51 7.63 -10.28
C ALA A 79 12.62 8.35 -8.91
N GLY A 80 12.51 7.60 -7.81
CA GLY A 80 12.57 8.13 -6.45
C GLY A 80 12.58 7.02 -5.42
N ILE A 81 12.90 7.38 -4.18
CA ILE A 81 12.93 6.48 -3.03
C ILE A 81 12.18 7.11 -1.86
N GLY A 82 11.59 6.27 -1.02
CA GLY A 82 10.89 6.68 0.19
C GLY A 82 10.47 5.48 1.01
N TYR A 83 9.79 5.72 2.13
CA TYR A 83 9.36 4.67 3.06
C TYR A 83 8.22 3.80 2.52
N PHE A 84 7.57 4.22 1.43
CA PHE A 84 6.60 3.37 0.74
C PHE A 84 7.34 2.19 0.10
N ASN A 85 7.41 1.10 0.85
CA ASN A 85 8.18 -0.06 0.49
C ASN A 85 7.40 -0.91 -0.51
N LEU A 86 7.70 -0.74 -1.80
CA LEU A 86 7.31 -1.71 -2.84
C LEU A 86 7.68 -3.15 -2.43
N GLU A 87 8.75 -3.31 -1.65
CA GLU A 87 9.19 -4.60 -1.11
C GLU A 87 8.17 -5.24 -0.16
N VAL A 88 7.44 -4.43 0.61
CA VAL A 88 6.33 -4.94 1.45
C VAL A 88 5.21 -5.47 0.58
N ILE A 89 4.88 -4.76 -0.51
CA ILE A 89 3.85 -5.21 -1.47
C ILE A 89 4.28 -6.52 -2.13
N LYS A 90 5.53 -6.62 -2.61
CA LYS A 90 6.08 -7.86 -3.17
C LYS A 90 6.02 -9.01 -2.16
N THR A 91 6.37 -8.74 -0.91
CA THR A 91 6.25 -9.72 0.17
C THR A 91 4.80 -10.15 0.33
N ILE A 92 3.84 -9.21 0.31
CA ILE A 92 2.43 -9.53 0.46
C ILE A 92 1.92 -10.43 -0.69
N LEU A 93 2.35 -10.12 -1.91
CA LEU A 93 1.93 -10.80 -3.14
C LEU A 93 2.72 -12.07 -3.44
N SER A 94 3.86 -12.28 -2.78
CA SER A 94 4.62 -13.51 -2.91
C SER A 94 3.78 -14.70 -2.43
N PRO A 95 3.71 -15.79 -3.21
CA PRO A 95 2.91 -16.96 -2.86
C PRO A 95 3.40 -17.65 -1.57
N GLU A 96 4.64 -17.41 -1.16
CA GLU A 96 5.24 -17.99 0.05
C GLU A 96 4.60 -17.48 1.36
N THR A 97 3.88 -16.37 1.31
CA THR A 97 3.45 -15.65 2.52
C THR A 97 2.07 -16.04 3.05
N ASN A 98 1.35 -16.96 2.39
CA ASN A 98 0.01 -17.45 2.77
C ASN A 98 -1.02 -16.32 3.09
N ASN A 99 -0.82 -15.12 2.55
CA ASN A 99 -1.55 -13.92 2.93
C ASN A 99 -3.04 -13.96 2.61
N VAL A 100 -3.47 -14.83 1.69
CA VAL A 100 -4.89 -15.06 1.39
C VAL A 100 -5.67 -15.35 2.67
N GLN A 101 -5.11 -16.11 3.61
CA GLN A 101 -5.80 -16.47 4.85
C GLN A 101 -5.95 -15.29 5.83
N ARG A 102 -5.21 -14.20 5.62
CA ARG A 102 -5.34 -12.96 6.41
C ARG A 102 -6.50 -12.08 5.93
N GLY A 103 -7.12 -12.41 4.80
CA GLY A 103 -8.31 -11.69 4.31
C GLY A 103 -9.47 -11.78 5.30
N LYS A 104 -10.02 -10.62 5.69
CA LYS A 104 -11.07 -10.50 6.71
C LYS A 104 -12.42 -11.09 6.25
N ASP A 105 -12.67 -11.05 4.94
CA ASP A 105 -13.90 -11.52 4.29
C ASP A 105 -13.59 -12.26 2.98
N ASP A 106 -14.59 -12.91 2.41
CA ASP A 106 -14.42 -13.72 1.20
C ASP A 106 -14.06 -12.90 -0.04
N ALA A 107 -14.51 -11.65 -0.15
CA ALA A 107 -14.14 -10.78 -1.27
C ALA A 107 -12.65 -10.42 -1.17
N THR A 108 -12.17 -10.05 0.01
CA THR A 108 -10.74 -9.80 0.25
C THR A 108 -9.89 -11.02 -0.09
N LYS A 109 -10.29 -12.22 0.35
CA LYS A 109 -9.59 -13.47 0.01
C LYS A 109 -9.51 -13.70 -1.49
N ARG A 110 -10.64 -13.57 -2.20
CA ARG A 110 -10.68 -13.72 -3.68
C ARG A 110 -9.80 -12.69 -4.38
N ASN A 111 -9.79 -11.45 -3.91
CA ASN A 111 -8.97 -10.39 -4.49
C ASN A 111 -7.47 -10.67 -4.27
N LEU A 112 -7.07 -11.10 -3.06
CA LEU A 112 -5.69 -11.49 -2.78
C LEU A 112 -5.23 -12.66 -3.65
N VAL A 113 -6.08 -13.68 -3.86
CA VAL A 113 -5.75 -14.78 -4.80
C VAL A 113 -5.49 -14.24 -6.20
N LYS A 114 -6.35 -13.36 -6.72
CA LYS A 114 -6.16 -12.76 -8.06
C LYS A 114 -4.87 -11.95 -8.15
N LEU A 115 -4.56 -11.15 -7.12
CA LEU A 115 -3.34 -10.34 -7.08
C LEU A 115 -2.09 -11.22 -7.03
N GLN A 116 -2.10 -12.29 -6.23
CA GLN A 116 -1.00 -13.24 -6.16
C GLN A 116 -0.82 -13.99 -7.49
N SER A 117 -1.89 -14.48 -8.11
CA SER A 117 -1.81 -15.13 -9.43
C SER A 117 -1.30 -14.19 -10.53
N LEU A 118 -1.72 -12.92 -10.49
CA LEU A 118 -1.18 -11.90 -11.41
C LEU A 118 0.31 -11.67 -11.18
N TYR A 119 0.74 -11.57 -9.92
CA TYR A 119 2.14 -11.44 -9.56
C TYR A 119 2.97 -12.64 -10.03
N GLU A 120 2.52 -13.87 -9.77
CA GLU A 120 3.19 -15.09 -10.25
C GLU A 120 3.33 -15.12 -11.77
N SER A 121 2.28 -14.78 -12.50
CA SER A 121 2.34 -14.71 -13.97
C SER A 121 3.31 -13.65 -14.48
N CYS A 122 3.51 -12.56 -13.73
CA CYS A 122 4.46 -11.51 -14.08
C CYS A 122 5.91 -11.93 -13.79
N MET A 123 6.13 -12.72 -12.73
CA MET A 123 7.46 -13.13 -12.28
C MET A 123 7.99 -14.39 -12.97
N ASP A 124 7.17 -15.14 -13.70
CA ASP A 124 7.60 -16.32 -14.48
C ASP A 124 8.28 -15.91 -15.81
N GLU A 125 9.52 -15.44 -15.69
CA GLU A 125 10.34 -15.02 -16.83
C GLU A 125 10.62 -16.16 -17.82
N LYS A 126 10.68 -17.40 -17.33
CA LYS A 126 10.91 -18.58 -18.17
C LYS A 126 9.73 -18.80 -19.11
N LYS A 127 8.50 -18.77 -18.59
CA LYS A 127 7.30 -18.90 -19.40
C LYS A 127 7.15 -17.70 -20.35
N MET A 128 7.45 -16.49 -19.89
CA MET A 128 7.45 -15.29 -20.72
C MET A 128 8.41 -15.44 -21.91
N THR A 129 9.63 -15.94 -21.68
CA THR A 129 10.63 -16.16 -22.72
C THR A 129 10.23 -17.28 -23.69
N GLU A 130 9.67 -18.38 -23.19
CA GLU A 130 9.18 -19.51 -23.99
C GLU A 130 8.06 -19.07 -24.97
N ILE A 131 7.13 -18.24 -24.50
CA ILE A 131 6.03 -17.73 -25.31
C ILE A 131 6.51 -16.69 -26.34
N GLY A 132 7.48 -15.86 -25.95
CA GLY A 132 8.06 -14.81 -26.79
C GLY A 132 7.03 -13.77 -27.24
N VAL A 133 7.24 -13.20 -28.43
CA VAL A 133 6.44 -12.07 -28.95
C VAL A 133 5.06 -12.45 -29.49
N LYS A 134 4.71 -13.74 -29.53
CA LYS A 134 3.49 -14.25 -30.18
C LYS A 134 2.21 -13.58 -29.66
N PRO A 135 1.96 -13.42 -28.34
CA PRO A 135 0.73 -12.80 -27.84
C PRO A 135 0.58 -11.35 -28.31
N LEU A 136 1.69 -10.60 -28.34
CA LEU A 136 1.69 -9.22 -28.83
C LEU A 136 1.45 -9.18 -30.34
N ALA A 137 2.09 -10.05 -31.11
CA ALA A 137 1.88 -10.13 -32.56
C ALA A 137 0.43 -10.49 -32.92
N ASP A 138 -0.17 -11.47 -32.23
CA ASP A 138 -1.56 -11.87 -32.41
C ASP A 138 -2.51 -10.71 -32.06
N LEU A 139 -2.20 -9.93 -31.01
CA LEU A 139 -2.95 -8.73 -30.65
C LEU A 139 -2.83 -7.63 -31.72
N VAL A 140 -1.63 -7.33 -32.19
CA VAL A 140 -1.39 -6.33 -33.24
C VAL A 140 -2.13 -6.73 -34.52
N GLN A 141 -2.13 -8.01 -34.91
CA GLN A 141 -2.89 -8.47 -36.07
C GLN A 141 -4.40 -8.30 -35.90
N LYS A 142 -4.94 -8.53 -34.70
CA LYS A 142 -6.34 -8.22 -34.40
C LYS A 142 -6.60 -6.72 -34.51
N MET A 143 -5.72 -5.89 -33.96
CA MET A 143 -5.85 -4.43 -34.07
C MET A 143 -5.81 -3.94 -35.51
N ILE A 144 -4.89 -4.45 -36.35
CA ILE A 144 -4.83 -4.09 -37.77
C ILE A 144 -6.10 -4.52 -38.53
N LYS A 145 -6.70 -5.67 -38.17
CA LYS A 145 -7.96 -6.10 -38.79
C LYS A 145 -9.13 -5.19 -38.42
N VAL A 146 -9.14 -4.71 -37.17
CA VAL A 146 -10.18 -3.81 -36.66
C VAL A 146 -9.93 -2.36 -37.11
N PHE A 147 -8.67 -1.97 -37.25
CA PHE A 147 -8.15 -0.66 -37.63
C PHE A 147 -7.03 -0.84 -38.67
N PRO A 148 -7.37 -0.98 -39.96
CA PRO A 148 -6.36 -1.12 -40.99
C PRO A 148 -5.48 0.14 -41.00
N ALA A 149 -4.15 -0.04 -40.93
CA ALA A 149 -3.19 1.07 -40.98
C ALA A 149 -3.25 1.87 -42.30
N SER A 150 -4.01 1.41 -43.28
CA SER A 150 -4.37 2.13 -44.50
C SER A 150 -5.45 3.19 -44.30
N LEU A 151 -6.03 3.32 -43.10
CA LEU A 151 -6.88 4.45 -42.75
C LEU A 151 -5.99 5.68 -42.62
N SER A 152 -5.83 6.40 -43.73
CA SER A 152 -5.15 7.68 -43.69
C SER A 152 -5.96 8.63 -42.82
N VAL A 153 -5.30 9.56 -42.13
CA VAL A 153 -5.94 10.68 -41.38
C VAL A 153 -6.88 11.51 -42.27
N LEU A 154 -6.88 11.28 -43.59
CA LEU A 154 -7.71 11.91 -44.61
C LEU A 154 -8.88 11.06 -45.11
N ASP A 155 -9.06 9.82 -44.64
CA ASP A 155 -10.21 9.00 -45.02
C ASP A 155 -11.43 9.39 -44.19
N THR A 156 -12.15 10.40 -44.67
CA THR A 156 -13.47 10.84 -44.14
C THR A 156 -14.57 9.79 -44.29
N GLU A 157 -14.27 8.60 -44.81
CA GLU A 157 -15.25 7.52 -45.06
C GLU A 157 -15.20 6.37 -44.04
N ALA A 158 -14.31 6.41 -43.05
CA ALA A 158 -14.30 5.40 -41.99
C ALA A 158 -15.59 5.51 -41.15
N PRO A 159 -16.47 4.50 -41.13
CA PRO A 159 -17.72 4.59 -40.39
C PRO A 159 -17.41 4.64 -38.89
N VAL A 160 -17.99 5.60 -38.17
CA VAL A 160 -17.80 5.81 -36.71
C VAL A 160 -18.01 4.52 -35.89
N SER A 161 -18.78 3.56 -36.43
CA SER A 161 -18.96 2.22 -35.87
C SER A 161 -17.66 1.41 -35.77
N SER A 162 -16.71 1.57 -36.70
CA SER A 162 -15.41 0.90 -36.65
C SER A 162 -14.57 1.45 -35.49
N MET A 163 -14.52 2.77 -35.32
CA MET A 163 -13.81 3.39 -34.21
C MET A 163 -14.40 3.02 -32.85
N LEU A 164 -15.73 2.97 -32.74
CA LEU A 164 -16.42 2.56 -31.51
C LEU A 164 -16.24 1.07 -31.21
N ALA A 165 -16.36 0.18 -32.20
CA ALA A 165 -16.12 -1.26 -32.05
C ALA A 165 -14.70 -1.54 -31.58
N ALA A 166 -13.78 -0.69 -31.97
CA ALA A 166 -12.38 -0.86 -31.71
C ALA A 166 -11.93 -0.24 -30.38
N MET A 167 -12.52 0.89 -29.97
CA MET A 167 -12.48 1.35 -28.58
C MET A 167 -13.11 0.31 -27.63
N ALA A 168 -14.20 -0.36 -28.05
CA ALA A 168 -14.82 -1.44 -27.29
C ALA A 168 -13.89 -2.66 -27.18
N HIS A 169 -13.24 -3.08 -28.28
CA HIS A 169 -12.24 -4.15 -28.21
C HIS A 169 -11.03 -3.78 -27.34
N LEU A 170 -10.48 -2.57 -27.45
CA LEU A 170 -9.38 -2.10 -26.58
C LEU A 170 -9.76 -2.11 -25.09
N ARG A 171 -11.02 -1.77 -24.78
CA ARG A 171 -11.59 -1.86 -23.43
C ARG A 171 -11.66 -3.30 -22.91
N GLU A 172 -11.89 -4.28 -23.79
CA GLU A 172 -11.85 -5.70 -23.44
C GLU A 172 -10.44 -6.28 -23.31
N VAL A 173 -9.45 -5.78 -24.08
CA VAL A 173 -8.10 -6.39 -24.08
C VAL A 173 -7.25 -5.98 -22.88
N ASN A 174 -7.23 -4.71 -22.44
CA ASN A 174 -6.55 -4.35 -21.17
C ASN A 174 -6.73 -2.91 -20.67
N PHE A 175 -7.46 -2.02 -21.37
CA PHE A 175 -7.56 -0.62 -20.93
C PHE A 175 -8.52 -0.39 -19.76
N GLY A 176 -9.21 -1.43 -19.29
CA GLY A 176 -10.11 -1.35 -18.14
C GLY A 176 -9.40 -0.91 -16.85
N ILE A 177 -8.18 -1.40 -16.60
CA ILE A 177 -7.41 -1.07 -15.39
C ILE A 177 -6.83 0.34 -15.50
N GLN A 178 -6.19 0.72 -16.62
CA GLN A 178 -5.67 2.09 -16.77
C GLN A 178 -6.79 3.14 -16.81
N SER A 179 -7.90 2.85 -17.47
CA SER A 179 -9.04 3.78 -17.51
C SER A 179 -9.79 3.83 -16.16
N ALA A 180 -9.81 2.74 -15.39
CA ALA A 180 -10.31 2.74 -14.01
C ALA A 180 -9.35 3.42 -13.05
N MET A 181 -8.04 3.19 -13.15
CA MET A 181 -7.01 3.89 -12.39
C MET A 181 -7.02 5.37 -12.71
N ASN A 182 -7.13 5.80 -13.97
CA ASN A 182 -7.27 7.22 -14.30
C ASN A 182 -8.56 7.83 -13.73
N ARG A 183 -9.66 7.07 -13.65
CA ARG A 183 -10.90 7.53 -12.99
C ARG A 183 -10.75 7.60 -11.47
N LEU A 184 -10.05 6.65 -10.86
CA LEU A 184 -9.78 6.63 -9.43
C LEU A 184 -8.76 7.70 -9.03
N GLN A 185 -7.72 7.94 -9.84
CA GLN A 185 -6.78 9.04 -9.66
C GLN A 185 -7.47 10.39 -9.79
N GLN A 186 -8.43 10.54 -10.72
CA GLN A 186 -9.26 11.76 -10.78
C GLN A 186 -10.14 11.93 -9.53
N GLN A 187 -10.55 10.84 -8.88
CA GLN A 187 -11.29 10.92 -7.61
C GLN A 187 -10.37 11.18 -6.41
N GLU A 188 -9.17 10.60 -6.38
CA GLU A 188 -8.16 10.83 -5.33
C GLU A 188 -7.59 12.26 -5.39
N GLU A 189 -7.37 12.84 -6.58
CA GLU A 189 -6.91 14.24 -6.71
C GLU A 189 -7.96 15.24 -6.19
N GLU A 190 -9.27 14.97 -6.35
CA GLU A 190 -10.35 15.80 -5.79
C GLU A 190 -10.50 15.62 -4.26
N GLU A 191 -10.26 14.42 -3.71
CA GLU A 191 -10.32 14.16 -2.27
C GLU A 191 -9.06 14.65 -1.51
N GLU A 192 -7.86 14.57 -2.08
CA GLU A 192 -6.63 15.10 -1.45
C GLU A 192 -6.63 16.63 -1.38
N GLU A 193 -7.24 17.33 -2.34
CA GLU A 193 -7.36 18.80 -2.29
C GLU A 193 -8.37 19.24 -1.20
N GLU A 194 -9.49 18.53 -1.03
CA GLU A 194 -10.45 18.81 0.05
C GLU A 194 -9.93 18.39 1.45
N ASP A 195 -9.32 17.21 1.57
CA ASP A 195 -8.84 16.70 2.87
C ASP A 195 -7.52 17.38 3.28
N GLY A 196 -6.66 17.72 2.31
CA GLY A 196 -5.50 18.59 2.51
C GLY A 196 -5.92 19.97 3.00
N MET A 197 -6.87 20.65 2.33
CA MET A 197 -7.37 21.94 2.80
C MET A 197 -8.06 21.86 4.17
N ARG A 198 -8.76 20.76 4.48
CA ARG A 198 -9.34 20.52 5.82
C ARG A 198 -8.28 20.30 6.89
N PHE A 199 -7.24 19.52 6.60
CA PHE A 199 -6.13 19.25 7.50
C PHE A 199 -5.39 20.55 7.85
N TRP A 200 -5.00 21.35 6.85
CA TRP A 200 -4.38 22.67 7.07
C TRP A 200 -5.31 23.63 7.82
N ALA A 201 -6.62 23.63 7.54
CA ALA A 201 -7.58 24.46 8.27
C ALA A 201 -7.71 24.05 9.75
N THR A 202 -7.73 22.75 10.07
CA THR A 202 -7.78 22.27 11.46
C THR A 202 -6.50 22.58 12.22
N GLN A 203 -5.34 22.47 11.56
CA GLN A 203 -4.04 22.74 12.18
C GLN A 203 -3.83 24.25 12.44
N GLN A 204 -4.31 25.12 11.55
CA GLN A 204 -4.30 26.58 11.76
C GLN A 204 -5.19 26.99 12.95
N ASP A 205 -6.33 26.33 13.12
CA ASP A 205 -7.27 26.56 14.22
C ASP A 205 -6.68 26.16 15.59
N ASP A 206 -5.94 25.05 15.65
CA ASP A 206 -5.27 24.59 16.88
C ASP A 206 -4.07 25.47 17.27
N ILE A 207 -3.32 25.98 16.28
CA ILE A 207 -2.23 26.95 16.52
C ILE A 207 -2.77 28.28 17.07
N SER A 208 -3.94 28.72 16.60
CA SER A 208 -4.57 29.97 17.08
C SER A 208 -5.11 29.87 18.52
N LYS A 209 -5.54 28.66 18.94
CA LYS A 209 -6.17 28.43 20.25
C LYS A 209 -5.18 28.14 21.38
N ASN A 210 -3.92 27.82 21.06
CA ASN A 210 -2.92 27.41 22.06
C ASN A 210 -1.72 28.37 22.22
N GLN A 211 -1.84 29.62 21.76
CA GLN A 211 -0.88 30.67 22.11
C GLN A 211 -1.10 31.17 23.54
N THR A 212 -0.66 30.39 24.52
CA THR A 212 -0.33 30.89 25.86
C THR A 212 1.07 31.51 25.79
N PRO A 213 1.30 32.73 26.34
CA PRO A 213 2.64 33.31 26.35
C PRO A 213 3.52 32.51 27.31
N LEU A 214 4.51 31.80 26.76
CA LEU A 214 5.57 31.15 27.54
C LEU A 214 6.41 32.24 28.22
N SER A 215 6.23 32.38 29.53
CA SER A 215 7.18 33.09 30.38
C SER A 215 8.39 32.18 30.60
N VAL A 216 9.55 32.68 30.19
CA VAL A 216 10.85 32.01 30.34
C VAL A 216 11.42 32.41 31.72
N PRO A 217 11.82 31.45 32.58
CA PRO A 217 12.76 31.73 33.67
C PRO A 217 14.21 31.83 33.17
#